data_AF-A0A9D7H1E4-F1
#
_entry.id   AF-A0A9D7H1E4-F1
#
_cell.length_a   1.000
_cell.length_b   1.000
_cell.length_c   1.000
_cell.angle_alpha   90.00
_cell.angle_beta   90.00
_cell.angle_gamma   90.00
#
_symmetry.space_group_name_H-M   'P 1'
#
loop_
_entity.id
_entity.type
_entity.pdbx_description
1 polymer ?
#
loop_
_entity_poly.entity_id
_entity_poly.type
_entity_poly.pdbx_seq_one_letter_code
_entity_poly.pdbx_strand_id
1 'polypeptide(L)'
;MRPVQLGSTLSLLALFVVGCSDHVERLDDARQAKSGSAAVAGGTGLPTTPNSGVVPPLPGSGTGNPGVPGLPGTGGTSAVACQPKAPQAAPLWRPPSPPRKACTQQEGAAVVSCMLQKQGCQTPVSAACQSCAITVKGQGSYYGPIIVDPQTGNVEINVEGCAALASGDLTQAGCGGRLQARFACEDQACAHCGAADRQSCMAAAAAGPCSGPVNAAKGCESFAQQCMGQDEMSTAFNLVGTFCG
;
A
#
# COMPACT_ATOMS: atom_id res chain seq x y z
N MET A 1 51.75 -5.71 -25.29
CA MET A 1 51.26 -6.95 -24.66
C MET A 1 50.93 -6.64 -23.21
N ARG A 2 49.64 -6.59 -22.86
CA ARG A 2 49.14 -6.37 -21.49
C ARG A 2 48.15 -7.50 -21.18
N PRO A 3 48.15 -8.06 -19.96
CA PRO A 3 47.47 -9.30 -19.66
C PRO A 3 45.96 -9.11 -19.49
N VAL A 4 45.23 -10.11 -19.99
CA VAL A 4 43.81 -10.36 -19.73
C VAL A 4 43.68 -10.90 -18.31
N GLN A 5 42.87 -10.26 -17.46
CA GLN A 5 42.39 -10.88 -16.22
C GLN A 5 40.94 -11.31 -16.39
N LEU A 6 40.76 -12.62 -16.53
CA LEU A 6 39.54 -13.37 -16.25
C LEU A 6 39.69 -13.95 -14.83
N GLY A 7 38.77 -13.65 -13.94
CA GLY A 7 38.63 -14.26 -12.61
C GLY A 7 37.17 -14.15 -12.19
N SER A 8 36.38 -15.20 -12.42
CA SER A 8 36.05 -16.28 -11.46
C SER A 8 34.93 -15.91 -10.49
N THR A 9 33.77 -16.46 -10.85
CA THR A 9 32.66 -16.96 -10.04
C THR A 9 32.98 -17.27 -8.58
N LEU A 10 32.08 -16.91 -7.64
CA LEU A 10 31.46 -17.88 -6.73
C LEU A 10 30.27 -17.29 -5.94
N SER A 11 29.29 -18.16 -5.76
CA SER A 11 28.03 -18.11 -4.99
C SER A 11 27.93 -17.21 -3.75
N LEU A 12 26.84 -16.45 -3.69
CA LEU A 12 26.03 -16.29 -2.47
C LEU A 12 24.55 -16.49 -2.83
N LEU A 13 24.14 -17.76 -2.86
CA LEU A 13 22.75 -18.17 -2.68
C LEU A 13 22.62 -18.58 -1.22
N ALA A 14 22.02 -17.73 -0.38
CA ALA A 14 21.23 -18.09 0.80
C ALA A 14 20.83 -16.83 1.58
N LEU A 15 19.56 -16.82 2.03
CA LEU A 15 18.94 -15.95 3.02
C LEU A 15 18.53 -14.54 2.57
N PHE A 16 17.42 -14.44 1.83
CA PHE A 16 16.33 -13.47 2.11
C PHE A 16 15.01 -14.07 1.61
N VAL A 17 14.42 -14.95 2.43
CA VAL A 17 13.00 -15.36 2.31
C VAL A 17 12.32 -14.99 3.62
N VAL A 18 12.25 -13.70 3.91
CA VAL A 18 11.33 -13.06 4.87
C VAL A 18 11.23 -11.60 4.44
N GLY A 19 10.05 -11.08 4.12
CA GLY A 19 9.85 -9.64 3.92
C GLY A 19 9.07 -9.20 2.67
N CYS A 20 8.11 -9.99 2.17
CA CYS A 20 7.17 -9.53 1.13
C CYS A 20 5.87 -8.95 1.71
N SER A 21 5.71 -8.98 3.04
CA SER A 21 4.56 -8.42 3.76
C SER A 21 4.82 -7.01 4.31
N ASP A 22 6.08 -6.56 4.38
CA ASP A 22 6.46 -5.27 4.99
C ASP A 22 6.54 -4.10 3.99
N HIS A 23 6.08 -4.25 2.74
CA HIS A 23 6.26 -3.19 1.72
C HIS A 23 4.97 -2.49 1.25
N VAL A 24 3.79 -3.02 1.62
CA VAL A 24 2.58 -2.18 1.74
C VAL A 24 2.80 -1.11 2.83
N GLU A 25 3.63 -1.42 3.83
CA GLU A 25 4.04 -0.56 4.95
C GLU A 25 4.68 0.77 4.50
N ARG A 26 5.47 0.79 3.41
CA ARG A 26 6.21 2.00 2.98
C ARG A 26 5.44 2.95 2.06
N LEU A 27 4.44 2.47 1.32
CA LEU A 27 3.57 3.35 0.53
C LEU A 27 2.64 4.17 1.43
N ASP A 28 2.26 3.64 2.60
CA ASP A 28 1.50 4.38 3.61
C ASP A 28 2.39 5.26 4.51
N ASP A 29 3.63 4.88 4.82
CA ASP A 29 4.57 5.74 5.58
C ASP A 29 4.92 7.06 4.85
N ALA A 30 5.05 7.03 3.52
CA ALA A 30 5.27 8.24 2.70
C ALA A 30 4.05 9.18 2.70
N ARG A 31 2.83 8.64 2.87
CA ARG A 31 1.61 9.41 3.07
C ARG A 31 1.52 10.00 4.49
N GLN A 32 2.00 9.28 5.51
CA GLN A 32 2.00 9.76 6.91
C GLN A 32 3.01 10.88 7.18
N ALA A 33 4.14 10.92 6.47
CA ALA A 33 5.17 11.96 6.65
C ALA A 33 4.71 13.39 6.25
N LYS A 34 3.58 13.54 5.56
CA LYS A 34 3.08 14.85 5.07
C LYS A 34 1.89 15.41 5.85
N SER A 35 1.35 14.69 6.85
CA SER A 35 0.13 15.07 7.58
C SER A 35 0.30 15.47 9.06
N GLY A 36 1.51 15.68 9.57
CA GLY A 36 1.76 16.30 10.89
C GLY A 36 2.76 17.46 10.75
N SER A 37 2.59 18.65 11.33
CA SER A 37 1.99 18.95 12.62
C SER A 37 1.48 20.40 12.68
N ALA A 38 0.18 20.58 12.91
CA ALA A 38 -0.33 21.75 13.64
C ALA A 38 -0.75 21.25 15.03
N ALA A 39 0.06 21.55 16.03
CA ALA A 39 -0.26 21.26 17.41
C ALA A 39 -1.42 22.16 17.85
N VAL A 40 -2.58 21.56 18.14
CA VAL A 40 -3.65 22.22 18.90
C VAL A 40 -3.61 21.67 20.31
N ALA A 41 -3.06 22.47 21.22
CA ALA A 41 -3.17 22.28 22.65
C ALA A 41 -4.54 22.77 23.13
N GLY A 42 -5.16 22.01 24.03
CA GLY A 42 -6.17 22.52 24.96
C GLY A 42 -7.51 21.78 24.91
N GLY A 43 -7.92 21.22 26.05
CA GLY A 43 -9.29 20.75 26.23
C GLY A 43 -9.49 19.74 27.34
N THR A 44 -9.28 20.14 28.59
CA THR A 44 -9.79 19.44 29.78
C THR A 44 -11.32 19.50 29.83
N GLY A 45 -12.01 18.36 30.00
CA GLY A 45 -13.45 18.36 30.31
C GLY A 45 -14.09 16.97 30.39
N LEU A 46 -14.20 16.42 31.61
CA LEU A 46 -15.16 15.37 32.01
C LEU A 46 -16.57 16.00 32.18
N PRO A 47 -17.68 15.24 32.01
CA PRO A 47 -18.19 14.45 33.15
C PRO A 47 -18.83 13.09 32.81
N THR A 48 -18.83 12.26 33.86
CA THR A 48 -19.43 10.94 34.05
C THR A 48 -20.97 10.89 33.93
N THR A 49 -21.52 9.74 33.53
CA THR A 49 -22.76 9.18 34.14
C THR A 49 -22.80 7.64 34.08
N PRO A 50 -23.54 7.00 35.00
CA PRO A 50 -23.51 5.55 35.25
C PRO A 50 -24.65 4.81 34.56
N ASN A 51 -24.47 3.53 34.23
CA ASN A 51 -25.63 2.64 34.17
C ASN A 51 -25.29 1.18 34.54
N SER A 52 -26.05 0.71 35.51
CA SER A 52 -26.03 -0.62 36.12
C SER A 52 -26.72 -1.64 35.22
N GLY A 53 -26.11 -2.80 35.02
CA GLY A 53 -26.73 -3.98 34.42
C GLY A 53 -26.30 -5.23 35.17
N VAL A 54 -27.23 -5.81 35.93
CA VAL A 54 -27.06 -7.01 36.77
C VAL A 54 -26.97 -8.25 35.88
N VAL A 55 -25.92 -9.07 36.07
CA VAL A 55 -25.80 -10.41 35.48
C VAL A 55 -25.94 -11.46 36.61
N PRO A 56 -26.78 -12.51 36.48
CA PRO A 56 -26.92 -13.54 37.49
C PRO A 56 -25.69 -14.49 37.55
N PRO A 57 -25.36 -15.07 38.72
CA PRO A 57 -24.22 -15.99 38.87
C PRO A 57 -24.54 -17.43 38.44
N LEU A 58 -23.60 -18.07 37.73
CA LEU A 58 -23.51 -19.52 37.57
C LEU A 58 -22.64 -20.12 38.69
N PRO A 59 -22.96 -21.31 39.23
CA PRO A 59 -22.16 -21.99 40.23
C PRO A 59 -21.16 -22.98 39.61
N GLY A 60 -19.93 -23.00 40.13
CA GLY A 60 -19.26 -24.28 40.41
C GLY A 60 -17.79 -24.46 40.01
N SER A 61 -17.01 -24.77 41.04
CA SER A 61 -15.86 -25.71 41.10
C SER A 61 -14.46 -25.18 40.77
N GLY A 62 -13.67 -25.06 41.85
CA GLY A 62 -12.32 -24.54 41.84
C GLY A 62 -11.21 -25.59 41.95
N THR A 63 -9.98 -25.09 41.87
CA THR A 63 -8.77 -25.61 42.51
C THR A 63 -7.90 -24.38 42.80
N GLY A 64 -7.77 -24.03 44.08
CA GLY A 64 -7.06 -22.85 44.54
C GLY A 64 -5.54 -23.02 44.43
N ASN A 65 -4.89 -22.04 43.83
CA ASN A 65 -3.46 -21.82 43.95
C ASN A 65 -3.26 -20.66 44.96
N PRO A 66 -2.41 -20.81 46.00
CA PRO A 66 -2.20 -19.76 46.99
C PRO A 66 -1.50 -18.55 46.34
N GLY A 67 -2.14 -17.39 46.48
CA GLY A 67 -1.80 -16.15 45.80
C GLY A 67 -0.52 -15.49 46.30
N VAL A 68 0.29 -15.05 45.34
CA VAL A 68 1.20 -13.92 45.49
C VAL A 68 0.36 -12.63 45.64
N PRO A 69 0.68 -11.72 46.57
CA PRO A 69 0.06 -10.40 46.64
C PRO A 69 0.25 -9.63 45.33
N GLY A 70 -0.80 -9.57 44.52
CA GLY A 70 -0.81 -8.91 43.23
C GLY A 70 -0.72 -7.40 43.38
N LEU A 71 0.21 -6.78 42.64
CA LEU A 71 0.14 -5.36 42.35
C LEU A 71 -1.21 -5.04 41.68
N PRO A 72 -1.84 -3.88 41.98
CA PRO A 72 -3.00 -3.43 41.23
C PRO A 72 -2.60 -3.31 39.76
N GLY A 73 -3.11 -4.25 38.95
CA GLY A 73 -2.94 -4.22 37.50
C GLY A 73 -3.54 -2.94 36.98
N THR A 74 -2.70 -2.05 36.47
CA THR A 74 -3.11 -0.93 35.64
C THR A 74 -3.84 -1.53 34.44
N GLY A 75 -5.17 -1.56 34.52
CA GLY A 75 -6.05 -1.96 33.44
C GLY A 75 -5.85 -1.02 32.27
N GLY A 76 -4.85 -1.33 31.44
CA GLY A 76 -4.65 -0.68 30.17
C GLY A 76 -5.90 -0.93 29.35
N THR A 77 -6.71 0.10 29.19
CA THR A 77 -7.73 0.15 28.15
C THR A 77 -6.99 -0.08 26.84
N SER A 78 -6.94 -1.33 26.39
CA SER A 78 -6.44 -1.66 25.06
C SER A 78 -7.31 -0.86 24.12
N ALA A 79 -6.74 0.20 23.55
CA ALA A 79 -7.44 1.00 22.57
C ALA A 79 -7.98 0.02 21.53
N VAL A 80 -9.30 0.04 21.34
CA VAL A 80 -9.96 -0.89 20.41
C VAL A 80 -9.41 -0.54 19.02
N ALA A 81 -8.47 -1.35 18.54
CA ALA A 81 -7.87 -1.15 17.23
C ALA A 81 -8.97 -1.17 16.17
N CYS A 82 -8.91 -0.23 15.23
CA CYS A 82 -9.88 -0.13 14.15
C CYS A 82 -10.03 -1.48 13.43
N GLN A 83 -11.26 -1.99 13.33
CA GLN A 83 -11.55 -3.27 12.68
C GLN A 83 -11.96 -3.06 11.22
N PRO A 84 -11.58 -4.00 10.32
CA PRO A 84 -11.98 -3.93 8.92
C PRO A 84 -13.49 -4.12 8.76
N LYS A 85 -14.07 -3.44 7.78
CA LYS A 85 -15.45 -3.64 7.34
C LYS A 85 -15.48 -4.49 6.06
N ALA A 86 -16.61 -5.12 5.79
CA ALA A 86 -16.81 -5.77 4.50
C ALA A 86 -16.74 -4.71 3.37
N PRO A 87 -15.98 -4.96 2.31
CA PRO A 87 -15.90 -4.04 1.17
C PRO A 87 -17.26 -3.96 0.45
N GLN A 88 -17.56 -2.82 -0.17
CA GLN A 88 -18.88 -2.58 -0.79
C GLN A 88 -18.97 -3.15 -2.21
N ALA A 89 -17.87 -3.18 -2.96
CA ALA A 89 -17.72 -3.90 -4.22
C ALA A 89 -16.28 -3.80 -4.72
N ALA A 90 -15.76 -4.83 -5.37
CA ALA A 90 -14.47 -4.71 -6.05
C ALA A 90 -14.58 -3.67 -7.19
N PRO A 91 -13.61 -2.75 -7.33
CA PRO A 91 -13.60 -1.80 -8.44
C PRO A 91 -13.41 -2.54 -9.76
N LEU A 92 -13.90 -1.91 -10.83
CA LEU A 92 -13.65 -2.40 -12.18
C LEU A 92 -12.15 -2.30 -12.49
N TRP A 93 -11.55 -3.43 -12.87
CA TRP A 93 -10.17 -3.48 -13.39
C TRP A 93 -10.04 -2.58 -14.62
N ARG A 94 -8.99 -1.75 -14.65
CA ARG A 94 -8.60 -1.02 -15.86
C ARG A 94 -7.17 -1.41 -16.26
N PRO A 95 -6.97 -1.96 -17.47
CA PRO A 95 -5.65 -2.38 -17.89
C PRO A 95 -4.69 -1.19 -18.01
N PRO A 96 -3.39 -1.42 -17.88
CA PRO A 96 -2.39 -0.41 -18.16
C PRO A 96 -2.42 0.01 -19.63
N SER A 97 -2.02 1.23 -19.90
CA SER A 97 -1.70 1.65 -21.27
C SER A 97 -0.57 0.78 -21.83
N PRO A 98 -0.66 0.31 -23.10
CA PRO A 98 0.44 -0.40 -23.73
C PRO A 98 1.72 0.46 -23.70
N PRO A 99 2.92 -0.13 -23.48
CA PRO A 99 4.17 0.61 -23.42
C PRO A 99 4.45 1.43 -24.68
N ARG A 100 4.98 2.65 -24.54
CA ARG A 100 5.31 3.55 -25.66
C ARG A 100 6.58 4.32 -25.35
N LYS A 101 7.41 4.60 -26.36
CA LYS A 101 8.59 5.48 -26.22
C LYS A 101 8.18 6.95 -26.25
N ALA A 102 7.61 7.44 -25.14
CA ALA A 102 7.03 8.79 -25.03
C ALA A 102 7.86 9.74 -24.15
N CYS A 103 8.64 9.19 -23.21
CA CYS A 103 9.46 9.92 -22.26
C CYS A 103 10.94 9.60 -22.47
N THR A 104 11.77 10.64 -22.42
CA THR A 104 13.19 10.46 -22.10
C THR A 104 13.38 10.17 -20.61
N GLN A 105 14.55 9.65 -20.24
CA GLN A 105 14.91 9.42 -18.83
C GLN A 105 14.80 10.71 -17.99
N GLN A 106 15.20 11.85 -18.56
CA GLN A 106 15.15 13.16 -17.88
C GLN A 106 13.71 13.65 -17.68
N GLU A 107 12.85 13.51 -18.70
CA GLU A 107 11.44 13.87 -18.58
C GLU A 107 10.72 12.98 -17.56
N GLY A 108 11.02 11.67 -17.55
CA GLY A 108 10.45 10.76 -16.56
C GLY A 108 10.81 11.15 -15.13
N ALA A 109 12.08 11.50 -14.88
CA ALA A 109 12.51 12.00 -13.57
C ALA A 109 11.81 13.32 -13.18
N ALA A 110 11.64 14.23 -14.14
CA ALA A 110 10.95 15.51 -13.92
C ALA A 110 9.47 15.31 -13.56
N VAL A 111 8.77 14.41 -14.26
CA VAL A 111 7.38 14.05 -13.96
C VAL A 111 7.26 13.48 -12.55
N VAL A 112 8.11 12.51 -12.18
CA VAL A 112 8.05 11.85 -10.88
C VAL A 112 8.32 12.82 -9.73
N SER A 113 9.36 13.65 -9.84
CA SER A 113 9.68 14.68 -8.83
C SER A 113 8.53 15.70 -8.68
N CYS A 114 7.92 16.14 -9.78
CA CYS A 114 6.78 17.04 -9.71
C CYS A 114 5.58 16.38 -9.03
N MET A 115 5.24 15.15 -9.39
CA MET A 115 4.00 14.53 -8.91
C MET A 115 4.07 14.13 -7.43
N LEU A 116 5.19 13.52 -7.01
CA LEU A 116 5.34 12.98 -5.65
C LEU A 116 5.91 14.02 -4.68
N GLN A 117 6.93 14.77 -5.08
CA GLN A 117 7.61 15.72 -4.19
C GLN A 117 7.05 17.15 -4.30
N LYS A 118 6.26 17.45 -5.34
CA LYS A 118 5.82 18.82 -5.69
C LYS A 118 7.01 19.74 -5.98
N GLN A 119 8.12 19.17 -6.45
CA GLN A 119 9.35 19.88 -6.78
C GLN A 119 9.62 19.79 -8.29
N GLY A 120 10.31 20.78 -8.86
CA GLY A 120 10.72 20.71 -10.27
C GLY A 120 9.59 20.75 -11.30
N CYS A 121 8.35 21.10 -10.92
CA CYS A 121 7.20 21.16 -11.84
C CYS A 121 7.32 22.20 -12.98
N GLN A 122 8.36 23.04 -12.94
CA GLN A 122 8.67 24.01 -14.01
C GLN A 122 9.60 23.41 -15.07
N THR A 123 10.19 22.23 -14.82
CA THR A 123 11.03 21.55 -15.80
C THR A 123 10.17 21.15 -17.00
N PRO A 124 10.51 21.57 -18.23
CA PRO A 124 9.73 21.24 -19.41
C PRO A 124 9.67 19.73 -19.62
N VAL A 125 8.45 19.23 -19.84
CA VAL A 125 8.15 17.85 -20.21
C VAL A 125 7.31 17.89 -21.47
N SER A 126 7.61 17.03 -22.45
CA SER A 126 6.79 16.96 -23.66
C SER A 126 5.36 16.50 -23.35
N ALA A 127 4.40 17.01 -24.11
CA ALA A 127 2.99 16.59 -23.97
C ALA A 127 2.81 15.07 -24.17
N ALA A 128 3.65 14.45 -25.00
CA ALA A 128 3.66 13.00 -25.19
C ALA A 128 4.08 12.26 -23.91
N CYS A 129 5.18 12.69 -23.26
CA CYS A 129 5.59 12.08 -22.00
C CYS A 129 4.54 12.29 -20.90
N GLN A 130 4.01 13.51 -20.76
CA GLN A 130 3.02 13.82 -19.73
C GLN A 130 1.74 13.00 -19.87
N SER A 131 1.22 12.86 -21.10
CA SER A 131 0.02 12.05 -21.38
C SER A 131 0.24 10.54 -21.25
N CYS A 132 1.47 10.07 -21.41
CA CYS A 132 1.82 8.68 -21.13
C CYS A 132 1.95 8.42 -19.62
N ALA A 133 2.69 9.29 -18.92
CA ALA A 133 3.08 9.06 -17.55
C ALA A 133 1.95 9.31 -16.55
N ILE A 134 1.07 10.28 -16.82
CA ILE A 134 0.03 10.70 -15.88
C ILE A 134 -1.35 10.36 -16.46
N THR A 135 -2.19 9.74 -15.65
CA THR A 135 -3.61 9.55 -15.97
C THR A 135 -4.50 10.06 -14.84
N VAL A 136 -5.57 10.77 -15.19
CA VAL A 136 -6.57 11.22 -14.22
C VAL A 136 -7.48 10.05 -13.87
N LYS A 137 -7.65 9.76 -12.58
CA LYS A 137 -8.49 8.67 -12.09
C LYS A 137 -9.91 8.81 -12.61
N GLY A 138 -10.49 7.68 -13.03
CA GLY A 138 -11.82 7.64 -13.65
C GLY A 138 -11.86 8.07 -15.12
N GLN A 139 -10.86 8.80 -15.63
CA GLN A 139 -10.78 9.15 -17.06
C GLN A 139 -10.01 8.08 -17.85
N GLY A 140 -10.51 7.73 -19.03
CA GLY A 140 -9.85 6.81 -19.96
C GLY A 140 -10.08 5.32 -19.70
N SER A 141 -9.92 4.50 -20.75
CA SER A 141 -10.03 3.03 -20.65
C SER A 141 -8.79 2.37 -20.07
N TYR A 142 -7.68 3.10 -20.00
CA TYR A 142 -6.37 2.61 -19.60
C TYR A 142 -5.73 3.55 -18.58
N TYR A 143 -4.89 3.01 -17.71
CA TYR A 143 -4.11 3.79 -16.76
C TYR A 143 -2.61 3.82 -17.12
N GLY A 144 -2.02 5.00 -17.01
CA GLY A 144 -0.58 5.20 -17.02
C GLY A 144 0.08 4.72 -15.71
N PRO A 145 1.40 4.94 -15.57
CA PRO A 145 2.16 4.56 -14.38
C PRO A 145 1.81 5.39 -13.15
N ILE A 146 1.39 6.66 -13.33
CA ILE A 146 0.97 7.56 -12.26
C ILE A 146 -0.49 7.91 -12.45
N ILE A 147 -1.31 7.61 -11.45
CA ILE A 147 -2.75 7.91 -11.42
C ILE A 147 -2.99 9.05 -10.43
N VAL A 148 -3.72 10.07 -10.87
CA VAL A 148 -4.05 11.24 -10.04
C VAL A 148 -5.54 11.28 -9.80
N ASP A 149 -5.95 11.25 -8.54
CA ASP A 149 -7.34 11.50 -8.18
C ASP A 149 -7.62 13.01 -8.20
N PRO A 150 -8.47 13.50 -9.12
CA PRO A 150 -8.75 14.93 -9.23
C PRO A 150 -9.56 15.49 -8.05
N GLN A 151 -10.23 14.64 -7.26
CA GLN A 151 -11.05 15.08 -6.13
C GLN A 151 -10.20 15.31 -4.87
N THR A 152 -9.24 14.42 -4.63
CA THR A 152 -8.40 14.46 -3.43
C THR A 152 -7.01 15.03 -3.69
N GLY A 153 -6.57 15.08 -4.96
CA GLY A 153 -5.20 15.39 -5.33
C GLY A 153 -4.20 14.26 -5.03
N ASN A 154 -4.69 13.11 -4.56
CA ASN A 154 -3.86 11.96 -4.22
C ASN A 154 -3.22 11.38 -5.47
N VAL A 155 -1.98 10.93 -5.31
CA VAL A 155 -1.22 10.22 -6.33
C VAL A 155 -1.18 8.74 -5.96
N GLU A 156 -1.38 7.90 -6.97
CA GLU A 156 -1.37 6.45 -6.89
C GLU A 156 -0.40 5.94 -7.98
N ILE A 157 0.44 4.97 -7.63
CA ILE A 157 1.39 4.35 -8.56
C ILE A 157 0.81 3.02 -9.01
N ASN A 158 0.70 2.82 -10.33
CA ASN A 158 -0.01 1.70 -10.94
C ASN A 158 0.85 0.41 -10.98
N VAL A 159 1.21 -0.10 -9.80
CA VAL A 159 2.01 -1.34 -9.64
C VAL A 159 1.30 -2.53 -10.27
N GLU A 160 -0.03 -2.57 -10.18
CA GLU A 160 -0.89 -3.59 -10.76
C GLU A 160 -0.81 -3.60 -12.28
N GLY A 161 -0.79 -2.41 -12.89
CA GLY A 161 -0.53 -2.25 -14.32
C GLY A 161 0.84 -2.77 -14.72
N CYS A 162 1.88 -2.47 -13.94
CA CYS A 162 3.21 -3.01 -14.20
C CYS A 162 3.23 -4.54 -14.09
N ALA A 163 2.58 -5.13 -13.08
CA ALA A 163 2.47 -6.58 -12.95
C ALA A 163 1.69 -7.23 -14.10
N ALA A 164 0.65 -6.56 -14.63
CA ALA A 164 -0.06 -7.00 -15.82
C ALA A 164 0.86 -7.03 -17.06
N LEU A 165 1.67 -5.99 -17.25
CA LEU A 165 2.67 -5.94 -18.33
C LEU A 165 3.73 -7.03 -18.17
N ALA A 166 4.27 -7.20 -16.96
CA ALA A 166 5.31 -8.18 -16.67
C ALA A 166 4.82 -9.64 -16.82
N SER A 167 3.56 -9.92 -16.46
CA SER A 167 2.95 -11.24 -16.64
C SER A 167 2.45 -11.50 -18.06
N GLY A 168 2.32 -10.46 -18.89
CA GLY A 168 1.78 -10.55 -20.25
C GLY A 168 0.27 -10.80 -20.32
N ASP A 169 -0.45 -10.70 -19.19
CA ASP A 169 -1.90 -10.89 -19.12
C ASP A 169 -2.57 -9.61 -18.58
N LEU A 170 -3.18 -8.85 -19.49
CA LEU A 170 -3.88 -7.60 -19.21
C LEU A 170 -5.35 -7.79 -18.83
N THR A 171 -5.83 -9.04 -18.75
CA THR A 171 -7.23 -9.31 -18.43
C THR A 171 -7.51 -9.10 -16.94
N GLN A 172 -8.79 -8.99 -16.59
CA GLN A 172 -9.22 -8.93 -15.19
C GLN A 172 -8.85 -10.19 -14.39
N ALA A 173 -8.68 -11.33 -15.06
CA ALA A 173 -8.24 -12.58 -14.44
C ALA A 173 -6.71 -12.70 -14.36
N GLY A 174 -5.97 -11.82 -15.03
CA GLY A 174 -4.52 -11.74 -15.01
C GLY A 174 -3.97 -11.13 -13.72
N CYS A 175 -2.65 -11.01 -13.63
CA CYS A 175 -2.02 -10.60 -12.38
C CYS A 175 -2.37 -9.17 -11.94
N GLY A 176 -2.47 -8.22 -12.88
CA GLY A 176 -2.90 -6.87 -12.55
C GLY A 176 -4.32 -6.83 -11.97
N GLY A 177 -5.28 -7.51 -12.63
CA GLY A 177 -6.66 -7.58 -12.16
C GLY A 177 -6.81 -8.18 -10.76
N ARG A 178 -6.05 -9.24 -10.46
CA ARG A 178 -6.06 -9.87 -9.13
C ARG A 178 -5.42 -9.00 -8.05
N LEU A 179 -4.30 -8.35 -8.36
CA LEU A 179 -3.65 -7.42 -7.43
C LEU A 179 -4.55 -6.21 -7.13
N GLN A 180 -5.17 -5.62 -8.16
CA GLN A 180 -6.09 -4.49 -7.97
C GLN A 180 -7.29 -4.92 -7.09
N ALA A 181 -7.84 -6.11 -7.33
CA ALA A 181 -8.95 -6.63 -6.51
C ALA A 181 -8.55 -6.81 -5.04
N ARG A 182 -7.32 -7.28 -4.78
CA ARG A 182 -6.76 -7.38 -3.42
C ARG A 182 -6.64 -6.00 -2.77
N PHE A 183 -5.89 -5.08 -3.38
CA PHE A 183 -5.62 -3.77 -2.78
C PHE A 183 -6.88 -2.96 -2.58
N ALA A 184 -7.81 -3.00 -3.53
CA ALA A 184 -9.07 -2.32 -3.38
C ALA A 184 -9.96 -2.91 -2.28
N CYS A 185 -9.88 -4.23 -2.04
CA CYS A 185 -10.57 -4.85 -0.92
C CYS A 185 -10.01 -4.32 0.41
N GLU A 186 -8.68 -4.36 0.56
CA GLU A 186 -8.00 -3.92 1.79
C GLU A 186 -8.23 -2.42 2.05
N ASP A 187 -8.15 -1.58 1.01
CA ASP A 187 -8.40 -0.14 1.10
C ASP A 187 -9.85 0.17 1.51
N GLN A 188 -10.84 -0.43 0.84
CA GLN A 188 -12.25 -0.23 1.19
C GLN A 188 -12.59 -0.75 2.59
N ALA A 189 -12.01 -1.89 2.97
CA ALA A 189 -12.23 -2.47 4.29
C ALA A 189 -11.72 -1.55 5.41
N CYS A 190 -10.70 -0.72 5.13
CA CYS A 190 -10.04 0.12 6.11
C CYS A 190 -10.20 1.63 5.87
N ALA A 191 -11.06 2.04 4.94
CA ALA A 191 -11.26 3.44 4.57
C ALA A 191 -11.78 4.32 5.73
N HIS A 192 -12.42 3.73 6.74
CA HIS A 192 -12.89 4.45 7.94
C HIS A 192 -11.85 4.51 9.07
N CYS A 193 -10.70 3.83 8.93
CA CYS A 193 -9.66 3.82 9.94
C CYS A 193 -8.76 5.04 9.81
N GLY A 194 -8.31 5.57 10.95
CA GLY A 194 -7.26 6.60 10.97
C GLY A 194 -5.92 6.02 10.50
N ALA A 195 -5.02 6.89 10.06
CA ALA A 195 -3.72 6.49 9.52
C ALA A 195 -2.92 5.57 10.48
N ALA A 196 -2.97 5.84 11.78
CA ALA A 196 -2.27 5.05 12.80
C ALA A 196 -2.76 3.58 12.91
N ASP A 197 -4.03 3.32 12.59
CA ASP A 197 -4.64 1.98 12.66
C ASP A 197 -4.77 1.30 11.29
N ARG A 198 -4.41 2.00 10.21
CA ARG A 198 -4.69 1.55 8.85
C ARG A 198 -3.93 0.28 8.50
N GLN A 199 -2.66 0.20 8.90
CA GLN A 199 -1.81 -0.98 8.64
C GLN A 199 -2.34 -2.22 9.37
N SER A 200 -2.66 -2.10 10.66
CA SER A 200 -3.20 -3.22 11.43
C SER A 200 -4.58 -3.64 10.91
N CYS A 201 -5.40 -2.68 10.47
CA CYS A 201 -6.66 -2.95 9.80
C CYS A 201 -6.46 -3.72 8.49
N MET A 202 -5.52 -3.33 7.62
CA MET A 202 -5.31 -4.01 6.33
C MET A 202 -4.81 -5.45 6.52
N ALA A 203 -3.94 -5.69 7.51
CA ALA A 203 -3.53 -7.05 7.88
C ALA A 203 -4.73 -7.89 8.36
N ALA A 204 -5.61 -7.32 9.20
CA ALA A 204 -6.84 -7.98 9.64
C ALA A 204 -7.83 -8.19 8.48
N ALA A 205 -7.93 -7.24 7.54
CA ALA A 205 -8.76 -7.36 6.34
C ALA A 205 -8.29 -8.53 5.48
N ALA A 206 -6.99 -8.62 5.22
CA ALA A 206 -6.37 -9.68 4.44
C ALA A 206 -6.61 -11.08 5.04
N ALA A 207 -6.57 -11.19 6.38
CA ALA A 207 -6.87 -12.45 7.07
C ALA A 207 -8.38 -12.78 7.15
N GLY A 208 -9.25 -11.76 7.04
CA GLY A 208 -10.70 -11.90 7.18
C GLY A 208 -11.45 -11.63 5.86
N PRO A 209 -12.14 -10.47 5.76
CA PRO A 209 -13.06 -10.18 4.65
C PRO A 209 -12.39 -10.15 3.26
N CYS A 210 -11.07 -9.92 3.18
CA CYS A 210 -10.31 -9.86 1.93
C CYS A 210 -9.48 -11.12 1.63
N SER A 211 -9.65 -12.19 2.40
CA SER A 211 -8.89 -13.44 2.23
C SER A 211 -9.03 -14.06 0.83
N GLY A 212 -10.21 -13.97 0.20
CA GLY A 212 -10.43 -14.44 -1.18
C GLY A 212 -9.53 -13.73 -2.20
N PRO A 213 -9.65 -12.40 -2.38
CA PRO A 213 -8.76 -11.61 -3.24
C PRO A 213 -7.26 -11.79 -2.92
N VAL A 214 -6.89 -11.85 -1.65
CA VAL A 214 -5.49 -12.09 -1.22
C VAL A 214 -4.96 -13.42 -1.76
N ASN A 215 -5.73 -14.50 -1.57
CA ASN A 215 -5.36 -15.82 -2.07
C ASN A 215 -5.26 -15.85 -3.61
N ALA A 216 -6.16 -15.14 -4.30
CA ALA A 216 -6.12 -15.04 -5.77
C ALA A 216 -4.87 -14.31 -6.27
N ALA A 217 -4.39 -13.29 -5.53
CA ALA A 217 -3.22 -12.49 -5.89
C ALA A 217 -1.88 -13.12 -5.50
N LYS A 218 -1.85 -14.15 -4.65
CA LYS A 218 -0.62 -14.76 -4.11
C LYS A 218 0.39 -15.19 -5.19
N GLY A 219 -0.10 -15.75 -6.31
CA GLY A 219 0.77 -16.15 -7.44
C GLY A 219 1.35 -14.99 -8.25
N CYS A 220 0.96 -13.75 -7.97
CA CYS A 220 1.35 -12.55 -8.71
C CYS A 220 2.32 -11.65 -7.94
N GLU A 221 2.64 -11.99 -6.70
CA GLU A 221 3.50 -11.17 -5.84
C GLU A 221 4.91 -11.00 -6.42
N SER A 222 5.45 -12.00 -7.11
CA SER A 222 6.75 -11.90 -7.77
C SER A 222 6.79 -10.87 -8.90
N PHE A 223 5.68 -10.70 -9.63
CA PHE A 223 5.57 -9.66 -10.67
C PHE A 223 5.44 -8.28 -10.05
N ALA A 224 4.65 -8.15 -8.98
CA ALA A 224 4.55 -6.89 -8.23
C ALA A 224 5.93 -6.47 -7.67
N GLN A 225 6.72 -7.41 -7.14
CA GLN A 225 8.07 -7.13 -6.62
C GLN A 225 9.04 -6.61 -7.67
N GLN A 226 8.96 -7.10 -8.91
CA GLN A 226 9.79 -6.59 -10.02
C GLN A 226 9.48 -5.12 -10.35
N CYS A 227 8.25 -4.69 -10.05
CA CYS A 227 7.78 -3.33 -10.31
C CYS A 227 8.10 -2.36 -9.15
N MET A 228 8.44 -2.87 -7.97
CA MET A 228 8.73 -2.06 -6.79
C MET A 228 10.22 -1.66 -6.75
N GLY A 229 10.47 -0.38 -6.50
CA GLY A 229 11.79 0.14 -6.15
C GLY A 229 12.04 0.04 -4.63
N GLN A 230 13.21 0.53 -4.20
CA GLN A 230 13.56 0.62 -2.77
C GLN A 230 12.66 1.62 -2.01
N ASP A 231 12.12 2.59 -2.73
CA ASP A 231 11.28 3.67 -2.26
C ASP A 231 10.24 4.05 -3.33
N GLU A 232 9.29 4.91 -2.96
CA GLU A 232 8.18 5.35 -3.82
C GLU A 232 8.66 6.10 -5.08
N MET A 233 9.70 6.93 -4.97
CA MET A 233 10.25 7.69 -6.10
C MET A 233 10.91 6.75 -7.11
N SER A 234 11.74 5.83 -6.62
CA SER A 234 12.39 4.80 -7.43
C SER A 234 11.35 3.90 -8.12
N THR A 235 10.29 3.55 -7.40
CA THR A 235 9.15 2.79 -7.95
C THR A 235 8.49 3.56 -9.09
N ALA A 236 8.03 4.79 -8.85
CA ALA A 236 7.39 5.61 -9.88
C ALA A 236 8.29 5.84 -11.11
N PHE A 237 9.58 6.07 -10.89
CA PHE A 237 10.54 6.25 -11.98
C PHE A 237 10.70 4.99 -12.84
N ASN A 238 10.83 3.82 -12.22
CA ASN A 238 10.90 2.54 -12.93
C ASN A 238 9.62 2.25 -13.72
N LEU A 239 8.45 2.56 -13.14
CA LEU A 239 7.18 2.42 -13.86
C LEU A 239 7.09 3.39 -15.04
N VAL A 240 7.50 4.65 -14.89
CA VAL A 240 7.54 5.59 -16.02
C VAL A 240 8.47 5.09 -17.12
N GLY A 241 9.64 4.54 -16.78
CA GLY A 241 10.52 3.89 -17.77
C GLY A 241 9.87 2.68 -18.45
N THR A 242 9.13 1.86 -17.72
CA THR A 242 8.48 0.66 -18.25
C THR A 242 7.30 0.97 -19.17
N PHE A 243 6.49 1.96 -18.81
CA PHE A 243 5.30 2.35 -19.58
C PHE A 243 5.63 3.33 -20.70
N CYS A 244 6.61 4.21 -20.48
CA CYS A 244 6.81 5.40 -21.30
C CYS A 244 8.24 5.55 -21.88
N GLY A 245 9.19 4.68 -21.53
CA GLY A 245 10.59 4.76 -21.97
C GLY A 245 10.93 4.03 -23.27
#